data_AF-A0A950BWQ9-F1
#
_entry.id   AF-A0A950BWQ9-F1
#
_cell.length_a   1.000
_cell.length_b   1.000
_cell.length_c   1.000
_cell.angle_alpha   90.00
_cell.angle_beta   90.00
_cell.angle_gamma   90.00
#
_symmetry.space_group_name_H-M   'P 1'
#
loop_
_entity.id
_entity.type
_entity.pdbx_description
1 polymer ?
#
loop_
_entity_poly.entity_id
_entity_poly.type
_entity_poly.pdbx_seq_one_letter_code
_entity_poly.pdbx_strand_id
1 'polypeptide(L)'
;GKLFGLGSESYVVGSHEFYYSYAVSRKTLLCLDAGHYHPTEVLSDKISAVLSVLDEILLHVSRGVHWDSDHVVILSDELEAIAQELVRGDFLGRVHIGLDFFDASINRVAAWVIGARCMIKALLIALLEPTPTLRQLEAEGNYTARLALLEELKTLPFGAIWDHYCQSSKVPVGPAWIDAVKRYEAEVLAKRS
;
A
#
# COMPACT_ATOMS: atom_id res chain seq x y z
N GLY A 1 -15.92 -3.11 0.49
CA GLY A 1 -17.05 -2.48 -0.23
C GLY A 1 -16.52 -1.64 -1.37
N LYS A 2 -17.40 -1.08 -2.21
CA LYS A 2 -17.03 -0.13 -3.27
C LYS A 2 -17.97 1.07 -3.19
N LEU A 3 -17.44 2.29 -3.30
CA LEU A 3 -18.25 3.50 -3.25
C LEU A 3 -19.14 3.63 -4.49
N PHE A 4 -18.52 3.54 -5.67
CA PHE A 4 -19.20 3.61 -6.95
C PHE A 4 -18.37 2.91 -8.03
N GLY A 5 -18.99 2.56 -9.16
CA GLY A 5 -18.30 2.14 -10.37
C GLY A 5 -18.98 2.72 -11.61
N LEU A 6 -18.31 2.65 -12.76
CA LEU A 6 -18.91 3.04 -14.03
C LEU A 6 -20.16 2.17 -14.30
N GLY A 7 -21.31 2.81 -14.53
CA GLY A 7 -22.61 2.16 -14.65
C GLY A 7 -23.28 1.79 -13.32
N SER A 8 -22.72 2.19 -12.17
CA SER A 8 -23.27 1.99 -10.82
C SER A 8 -22.97 3.19 -9.90
N GLU A 9 -23.01 4.40 -10.47
CA GLU A 9 -22.50 5.62 -9.85
C GLU A 9 -23.34 6.07 -8.65
N SER A 10 -24.66 5.91 -8.75
CA SER A 10 -25.59 6.43 -7.76
C SER A 10 -25.82 5.50 -6.58
N TYR A 11 -25.55 4.20 -6.74
CA TYR A 11 -25.82 3.22 -5.70
C TYR A 11 -25.04 1.92 -5.93
N VAL A 12 -24.30 1.51 -4.90
CA VAL A 12 -23.66 0.19 -4.79
C VAL A 12 -24.25 -0.54 -3.59
N VAL A 13 -24.82 -1.73 -3.82
CA VAL A 13 -25.45 -2.56 -2.77
C VAL A 13 -24.45 -2.87 -1.65
N GLY A 14 -23.25 -3.28 -2.02
CA GLY A 14 -22.16 -3.62 -1.11
C GLY A 14 -21.36 -2.41 -0.64
N SER A 15 -22.01 -1.51 0.10
CA SER A 15 -21.36 -0.31 0.67
C SER A 15 -20.32 -0.65 1.73
N HIS A 16 -19.55 0.34 2.18
CA HIS A 16 -18.60 0.19 3.27
C HIS A 16 -19.29 -0.28 4.56
N GLU A 17 -20.35 0.41 5.00
CA GLU A 17 -21.08 0.13 6.25
C GLU A 17 -21.72 -1.26 6.22
N PHE A 18 -22.26 -1.65 5.05
CA PHE A 18 -22.84 -2.98 4.87
C PHE A 18 -21.79 -4.06 5.12
N TYR A 19 -20.65 -3.99 4.43
CA TYR A 19 -19.62 -5.02 4.57
C TYR A 19 -18.87 -4.96 5.90
N TYR A 20 -18.68 -3.78 6.48
CA TYR A 20 -18.13 -3.65 7.82
C TYR A 20 -19.03 -4.35 8.85
N SER A 21 -20.32 -4.04 8.86
CA SER A 21 -21.30 -4.67 9.75
C SER A 21 -21.44 -6.17 9.50
N TYR A 22 -21.38 -6.58 8.23
CA TYR A 22 -21.42 -7.99 7.85
C TYR A 22 -20.19 -8.74 8.36
N ALA A 23 -18.99 -8.21 8.14
CA ALA A 23 -17.73 -8.80 8.58
C ALA A 23 -17.69 -8.98 10.10
N VAL A 24 -18.09 -7.95 10.85
CA VAL A 24 -18.17 -8.00 12.32
C VAL A 24 -19.18 -9.07 12.77
N SER A 25 -20.38 -9.10 12.19
CA SER A 25 -21.45 -10.01 12.63
C SER A 25 -21.30 -11.46 12.15
N ARG A 26 -20.54 -11.71 11.08
CA ARG A 26 -20.33 -13.03 10.47
C ARG A 26 -18.90 -13.56 10.62
N LYS A 27 -18.01 -12.78 11.24
CA LYS A 27 -16.59 -13.10 11.43
C LYS A 27 -15.90 -13.47 10.12
N THR A 28 -16.19 -12.70 9.06
CA THR A 28 -15.48 -12.83 7.78
C THR A 28 -14.39 -11.78 7.70
N LEU A 29 -13.40 -11.98 6.81
CA LEU A 29 -12.45 -10.94 6.48
C LEU A 29 -13.16 -9.72 5.87
N LEU A 30 -12.78 -8.52 6.31
CA LEU A 30 -13.12 -7.28 5.63
C LEU A 30 -12.01 -6.94 4.65
N CYS A 31 -12.37 -6.74 3.38
CA CYS A 31 -11.46 -6.18 2.38
C CYS A 31 -11.61 -4.65 2.34
N LEU A 32 -10.50 -3.95 2.54
CA LEU A 32 -10.36 -2.52 2.36
C LEU A 32 -9.51 -2.28 1.10
N ASP A 33 -10.08 -1.62 0.09
CA ASP A 33 -9.40 -1.27 -1.16
C ASP A 33 -9.10 0.23 -1.21
N ALA A 34 -7.85 0.61 -1.49
CA ALA A 34 -7.41 2.00 -1.49
C ALA A 34 -8.12 2.88 -2.54
N GLY A 35 -8.70 2.32 -3.60
CA GLY A 35 -9.39 3.03 -4.68
C GLY A 35 -10.90 3.23 -4.45
N HIS A 36 -11.46 2.55 -3.44
CA HIS A 36 -12.91 2.34 -3.32
C HIS A 36 -13.66 3.35 -2.43
N TYR A 37 -13.00 4.43 -2.01
CA TYR A 37 -13.50 5.35 -1.00
C TYR A 37 -13.78 6.76 -1.55
N HIS A 38 -14.33 7.63 -0.72
CA HIS A 38 -14.64 9.01 -1.11
C HIS A 38 -13.36 9.81 -1.41
N PRO A 39 -13.46 10.93 -2.15
CA PRO A 39 -12.33 11.84 -2.28
C PRO A 39 -11.76 12.20 -0.90
N THR A 40 -10.44 12.14 -0.77
CA THR A 40 -9.66 12.38 0.48
C THR A 40 -9.84 11.34 1.59
N GLU A 41 -10.70 10.35 1.43
CA GLU A 41 -10.81 9.25 2.38
C GLU A 41 -9.64 8.27 2.17
N VAL A 42 -8.98 7.92 3.27
CA VAL A 42 -7.74 7.13 3.26
C VAL A 42 -7.92 5.79 3.98
N LEU A 43 -7.14 4.79 3.55
CA LEU A 43 -7.18 3.44 4.08
C LEU A 43 -6.43 3.36 5.42
N SER A 44 -5.30 4.07 5.49
CA SER A 44 -4.42 4.13 6.67
C SER A 44 -5.19 4.36 7.97
N ASP A 45 -6.04 5.39 8.02
CA ASP A 45 -6.87 5.74 9.19
C ASP A 45 -7.85 4.63 9.63
N LYS A 46 -8.27 3.76 8.70
CA LYS A 46 -9.26 2.70 8.98
C LYS A 46 -8.63 1.46 9.61
N ILE A 47 -7.33 1.22 9.40
CA ILE A 47 -6.68 -0.04 9.75
C ILE A 47 -6.78 -0.31 11.26
N SER A 48 -6.32 0.63 12.08
CA SER A 48 -6.31 0.49 13.54
C SER A 48 -7.74 0.41 14.12
N ALA A 49 -8.68 1.19 13.57
CA ALA A 49 -10.09 1.15 13.95
C ALA A 49 -10.73 -0.22 13.66
N VAL A 50 -10.54 -0.75 12.46
CA VAL A 50 -11.12 -2.05 12.07
C VAL A 50 -10.48 -3.20 12.84
N LEU A 51 -9.15 -3.19 13.01
CA LEU A 51 -8.43 -4.23 13.75
C LEU A 51 -8.67 -4.19 15.27
N SER A 52 -9.36 -3.17 15.79
CA SER A 52 -9.86 -3.17 17.17
C SER A 52 -11.06 -4.10 17.36
N VAL A 53 -11.77 -4.46 16.28
CA VAL A 53 -12.99 -5.28 16.30
C VAL A 53 -12.91 -6.55 15.46
N LEU A 54 -12.05 -6.60 14.45
CA LEU A 54 -11.81 -7.78 13.61
C LEU A 54 -10.42 -8.35 13.87
N ASP A 55 -10.30 -9.68 13.87
CA ASP A 55 -9.02 -10.35 14.10
C ASP A 55 -8.05 -10.13 12.93
N GLU A 56 -8.55 -10.19 11.70
CA GLU A 56 -7.77 -10.07 10.46
C GLU A 56 -8.51 -9.24 9.39
N ILE A 57 -7.77 -8.61 8.49
CA ILE A 57 -8.30 -7.88 7.33
C ILE A 57 -7.51 -8.18 6.05
N LEU A 58 -8.13 -7.93 4.90
CA LEU A 58 -7.48 -7.91 3.59
C LEU A 58 -7.33 -6.45 3.14
N LEU A 59 -6.13 -6.08 2.70
CA LEU A 59 -5.90 -4.82 2.01
C LEU A 59 -5.70 -5.08 0.52
N HIS A 60 -6.47 -4.38 -0.30
CA HIS A 60 -6.18 -4.21 -1.71
C HIS A 60 -5.53 -2.85 -1.89
N VAL A 61 -4.23 -2.85 -2.19
CA VAL A 61 -3.47 -1.64 -2.40
C VAL A 61 -3.49 -1.30 -3.89
N SER A 62 -4.13 -0.18 -4.20
CA SER A 62 -4.34 0.37 -5.53
C SER A 62 -4.00 1.87 -5.53
N ARG A 63 -4.06 2.53 -6.69
CA ARG A 63 -3.93 3.99 -6.78
C ARG A 63 -5.12 4.58 -7.54
N GLY A 64 -6.10 5.09 -6.79
CA GLY A 64 -7.21 5.85 -7.36
C GLY A 64 -6.73 7.20 -7.93
N VAL A 65 -7.09 7.49 -9.18
CA VAL A 65 -6.82 8.77 -9.85
C VAL A 65 -8.17 9.37 -10.22
N HIS A 66 -8.70 10.20 -9.32
CA HIS A 66 -10.05 10.82 -9.35
C HIS A 66 -11.25 9.87 -9.22
N TRP A 67 -11.08 8.61 -9.58
CA TRP A 67 -12.04 7.53 -9.41
C TRP A 67 -11.28 6.24 -9.12
N ASP A 68 -12.00 5.15 -8.93
CA ASP A 68 -11.44 3.81 -8.79
C ASP A 68 -10.85 3.31 -10.11
N SER A 69 -9.68 3.85 -10.45
CA SER A 69 -9.08 3.81 -11.79
C SER A 69 -7.94 2.81 -11.93
N ASP A 70 -7.68 2.01 -10.90
CA ASP A 70 -6.76 0.87 -10.94
C ASP A 70 -5.35 1.22 -11.45
N HIS A 71 -4.82 2.40 -11.11
CA HIS A 71 -3.45 2.72 -11.51
C HIS A 71 -2.44 1.97 -10.67
N VAL A 72 -1.27 1.71 -11.26
CA VAL A 72 -0.13 1.10 -10.57
C VAL A 72 0.21 1.89 -9.31
N VAL A 73 0.40 1.14 -8.22
CA VAL A 73 0.86 1.64 -6.93
C VAL A 73 2.22 2.32 -7.08
N ILE A 74 2.36 3.51 -6.48
CA ILE A 74 3.61 4.26 -6.41
C ILE A 74 3.99 4.46 -4.95
N LEU A 75 5.25 4.82 -4.68
CA LEU A 75 5.67 5.22 -3.33
C LEU A 75 5.12 6.62 -3.04
N SER A 76 3.84 6.69 -2.65
CA SER A 76 3.10 7.89 -2.29
C SER A 76 2.91 7.99 -0.78
N ASP A 77 2.54 9.19 -0.32
CA ASP A 77 2.23 9.45 1.09
C ASP A 77 1.24 8.44 1.69
N GLU A 78 0.16 8.11 0.98
CA GLU A 78 -0.82 7.14 1.50
C GLU A 78 -0.27 5.70 1.54
N LEU A 79 0.62 5.31 0.60
CA LEU A 79 1.23 3.98 0.66
C LEU A 79 2.17 3.88 1.87
N GLU A 80 2.94 4.94 2.12
CA GLU A 80 3.79 5.05 3.29
C GLU A 80 2.96 5.08 4.57
N ALA A 81 1.84 5.78 4.61
CA ALA A 81 0.92 5.82 5.75
C ALA A 81 0.30 4.44 6.03
N ILE A 82 -0.13 3.70 5.00
CA ILE A 82 -0.60 2.31 5.14
C ILE A 82 0.50 1.45 5.77
N ALA A 83 1.71 1.49 5.22
CA ALA A 83 2.82 0.70 5.74
C ALA A 83 3.20 1.09 7.20
N GLN A 84 3.18 2.38 7.52
CA GLN A 84 3.40 2.88 8.87
C GLN A 84 2.36 2.34 9.85
N GLU A 85 1.07 2.39 9.52
CA GLU A 85 0.01 1.84 10.38
C GLU A 85 0.18 0.34 10.61
N LEU A 86 0.55 -0.41 9.56
CA LEU A 86 0.79 -1.85 9.67
C LEU A 86 1.97 -2.18 10.59
N VAL A 87 3.08 -1.45 10.49
CA VAL A 87 4.29 -1.71 11.28
C VAL A 87 4.13 -1.17 12.70
N ARG A 88 3.68 0.08 12.87
CA ARG A 88 3.46 0.70 14.19
C ARG A 88 2.47 -0.12 14.99
N GLY A 89 1.38 -0.57 14.37
CA GLY A 89 0.33 -1.35 15.02
C GLY A 89 0.68 -2.80 15.32
N ASP A 90 1.85 -3.31 14.88
CA ASP A 90 2.18 -4.74 14.91
C ASP A 90 1.13 -5.61 14.22
N PHE A 91 0.65 -5.13 13.05
CA PHE A 91 -0.46 -5.73 12.31
C PHE A 91 0.00 -6.60 11.14
N LEU A 92 1.30 -6.72 10.87
CA LEU A 92 1.83 -7.51 9.75
C LEU A 92 1.38 -8.99 9.78
N GLY A 93 1.16 -9.55 10.97
CA GLY A 93 0.64 -10.91 11.13
C GLY A 93 -0.89 -11.04 11.01
N ARG A 94 -1.62 -9.92 10.96
CA ARG A 94 -3.09 -9.85 10.95
C ARG A 94 -3.66 -9.28 9.65
N VAL A 95 -2.79 -8.85 8.74
CA VAL A 95 -3.18 -8.17 7.51
C VAL A 95 -2.66 -8.92 6.30
N HIS A 96 -3.59 -9.31 5.42
CA HIS A 96 -3.28 -9.86 4.11
C HIS A 96 -3.09 -8.70 3.13
N ILE A 97 -1.89 -8.53 2.57
CA ILE A 97 -1.60 -7.45 1.63
C ILE A 97 -1.71 -7.99 0.20
N GLY A 98 -2.71 -7.52 -0.54
CA GLY A 98 -2.90 -7.73 -1.97
C GLY A 98 -2.66 -6.45 -2.77
N LEU A 99 -2.27 -6.60 -4.03
CA LEU A 99 -2.23 -5.49 -4.99
C LEU A 99 -3.42 -5.62 -5.93
N ASP A 100 -4.17 -4.53 -6.09
CA ASP A 100 -5.29 -4.48 -7.02
C ASP A 100 -5.08 -3.29 -7.96
N PHE A 101 -4.69 -3.56 -9.19
CA PHE A 101 -4.56 -2.54 -10.23
C PHE A 101 -4.43 -3.21 -11.59
N PHE A 102 -4.78 -2.45 -12.62
CA PHE A 102 -4.71 -2.86 -14.00
C PHE A 102 -4.41 -1.64 -14.88
N ASP A 103 -3.15 -1.51 -15.27
CA ASP A 103 -2.73 -0.51 -16.25
C ASP A 103 -2.38 -1.20 -17.58
N ALA A 104 -3.29 -1.10 -18.54
CA ALA A 104 -3.11 -1.65 -19.88
C ALA A 104 -2.26 -0.76 -20.81
N SER A 105 -1.91 0.46 -20.38
CA SER A 105 -1.18 1.43 -21.21
C SER A 105 0.34 1.20 -21.19
N ILE A 106 0.84 0.41 -20.24
CA ILE A 106 2.26 0.10 -20.07
C ILE A 106 2.53 -1.41 -20.09
N ASN A 107 3.81 -1.79 -20.07
CA ASN A 107 4.21 -3.19 -19.97
C ASN A 107 3.70 -3.79 -18.65
N ARG A 108 2.85 -4.82 -18.73
CA ARG A 108 2.18 -5.44 -17.57
C ARG A 108 3.15 -6.09 -16.58
N VAL A 109 4.30 -6.60 -17.06
CA VAL A 109 5.36 -7.11 -16.18
C VAL A 109 6.00 -5.95 -15.41
N ALA A 110 6.27 -4.83 -16.08
CA ALA A 110 6.75 -3.63 -15.41
C ALA A 110 5.74 -3.11 -14.38
N ALA A 111 4.43 -3.08 -14.69
CA ALA A 111 3.38 -2.66 -13.77
C ALA A 111 3.43 -3.44 -12.44
N TRP A 112 3.50 -4.78 -12.50
CA TRP A 112 3.66 -5.62 -11.29
C TRP A 112 4.97 -5.37 -10.56
N VAL A 113 6.10 -5.30 -11.28
CA VAL A 113 7.41 -5.07 -10.67
C VAL A 113 7.44 -3.72 -9.94
N ILE A 114 6.87 -2.67 -10.52
CA ILE A 114 6.78 -1.34 -9.91
C ILE A 114 5.91 -1.41 -8.66
N GLY A 115 4.65 -1.85 -8.78
CA GLY A 115 3.69 -1.84 -7.67
C GLY A 115 4.16 -2.68 -6.48
N ALA A 116 4.66 -3.90 -6.72
CA ALA A 116 5.17 -4.77 -5.67
C ALA A 116 6.42 -4.18 -4.99
N ARG A 117 7.38 -3.64 -5.77
CA ARG A 117 8.56 -3.00 -5.18
C ARG A 117 8.19 -1.76 -4.38
N CYS A 118 7.20 -0.98 -4.81
CA CYS A 118 6.72 0.18 -4.06
C CYS A 118 6.11 -0.23 -2.72
N MET A 119 5.25 -1.24 -2.67
CA MET A 119 4.69 -1.75 -1.40
C MET A 119 5.79 -2.25 -0.45
N ILE A 120 6.74 -3.03 -0.95
CA ILE A 120 7.85 -3.55 -0.12
C ILE A 120 8.74 -2.40 0.38
N LYS A 121 9.01 -1.38 -0.45
CA LYS A 121 9.76 -0.19 -0.03
C LYS A 121 9.04 0.58 1.08
N ALA A 122 7.73 0.76 0.97
CA ALA A 122 6.94 1.43 2.01
C ALA A 122 7.03 0.67 3.35
N LEU A 123 6.91 -0.67 3.30
CA LEU A 123 7.12 -1.53 4.48
C LEU A 123 8.52 -1.39 5.06
N LEU A 124 9.55 -1.38 4.21
CA LEU A 124 10.94 -1.19 4.65
C LEU A 124 11.14 0.17 5.33
N ILE A 125 10.61 1.26 4.75
CA ILE A 125 10.69 2.60 5.33
C ILE A 125 10.03 2.62 6.71
N ALA A 126 8.84 2.03 6.83
CA ALA A 126 8.13 1.93 8.10
C ALA A 126 8.88 1.07 9.14
N LEU A 127 9.55 -0.02 8.72
CA LEU A 127 10.39 -0.86 9.60
C LEU A 127 11.67 -0.16 10.08
N LEU A 128 12.14 0.85 9.35
CA LEU A 128 13.31 1.65 9.71
C LEU A 128 12.95 2.85 10.61
N GLU A 129 11.66 3.09 10.86
CA GLU A 129 11.20 4.18 11.71
C GLU A 129 11.52 3.93 13.20
N PRO A 130 12.04 4.93 13.94
CA PRO A 130 12.20 4.85 15.39
C PRO A 130 10.85 5.06 16.11
N THR A 131 9.86 4.22 15.83
CA THR A 131 8.49 4.32 16.37
C THR A 131 8.44 4.46 17.91
N PRO A 132 9.24 3.75 18.72
CA PRO A 132 9.22 3.95 20.18
C PRO A 132 9.56 5.39 20.60
N THR A 133 10.53 6.03 19.93
CA THR A 133 10.90 7.42 20.17
C THR A 133 9.79 8.36 19.73
N LEU A 134 9.19 8.14 18.56
CA LEU A 134 8.07 8.97 18.07
C LEU A 134 6.85 8.90 19.00
N ARG A 135 6.52 7.71 19.49
CA ARG A 135 5.44 7.51 20.49
C ARG A 135 5.72 8.23 21.80
N GLN A 136 6.96 8.19 22.27
CA GLN A 136 7.35 8.93 23.46
C GLN A 136 7.19 10.44 23.27
N LEU A 137 7.70 10.99 22.16
CA LEU A 137 7.57 12.41 21.83
C LEU A 137 6.10 12.84 21.74
N GLU A 138 5.25 12.00 21.16
CA GLU A 138 3.81 12.23 21.10
C GLU A 138 3.17 12.22 22.49
N ALA A 139 3.47 11.22 23.33
CA ALA A 139 2.93 11.09 24.68
C ALA A 139 3.36 12.25 25.61
N GLU A 140 4.53 12.82 25.38
CA GLU A 140 5.04 14.00 26.08
C GLU A 140 4.48 15.33 25.54
N GLY A 141 3.67 15.30 24.48
CA GLY A 141 3.14 16.50 23.82
C GLY A 141 4.20 17.29 23.03
N ASN A 142 5.37 16.71 22.79
CA ASN A 142 6.46 17.34 22.04
C ASN A 142 6.25 17.20 20.53
N TYR A 143 5.17 17.81 20.05
CA TYR A 143 4.75 17.71 18.65
C TYR A 143 5.75 18.32 17.68
N THR A 144 6.53 19.32 18.12
CA THR A 144 7.61 19.92 17.33
C THR A 144 8.68 18.89 17.00
N ALA A 145 9.22 18.19 18.01
CA ALA A 145 10.23 17.16 17.79
C ALA A 145 9.66 15.96 17.02
N ARG A 146 8.41 15.56 17.31
CA ARG A 146 7.73 14.48 16.57
C ARG A 146 7.67 14.80 15.07
N LEU A 147 7.19 15.99 14.71
CA LEU A 147 7.09 16.40 13.31
C LEU A 147 8.47 16.57 12.66
N ALA A 148 9.41 17.24 13.34
CA ALA A 148 10.76 17.42 12.81
C ALA A 148 11.44 16.07 12.52
N LEU A 149 11.34 15.11 13.45
CA LEU A 149 11.92 13.78 13.26
C LEU A 149 11.26 13.05 12.09
N LEU A 150 9.93 13.05 11.98
CA LEU A 150 9.22 12.45 10.84
C LEU A 150 9.69 12.99 9.48
N GLU A 151 9.96 14.29 9.38
CA GLU A 151 10.48 14.90 8.15
C GLU A 151 11.95 14.52 7.88
N GLU A 152 12.81 14.50 8.90
CA GLU A 152 14.21 14.08 8.75
C GLU A 152 14.34 12.63 8.27
N LEU A 153 13.45 11.74 8.72
CA LEU A 153 13.43 10.33 8.29
C LEU A 153 13.28 10.17 6.77
N LYS A 154 12.58 11.08 6.09
CA LYS A 154 12.35 11.02 4.63
C LYS A 154 13.63 11.11 3.80
N THR A 155 14.70 11.65 4.39
CA THR A 155 15.99 11.84 3.72
C THR A 155 17.09 10.91 4.21
N LEU A 156 16.79 10.06 5.21
CA LEU A 156 17.71 9.02 5.65
C LEU A 156 17.98 8.01 4.53
N PRO A 157 19.14 7.32 4.55
CA PRO A 157 19.61 6.49 3.45
C PRO A 157 18.90 5.13 3.34
N PHE A 158 17.55 5.10 3.35
CA PHE A 158 16.78 3.86 3.17
C PHE A 158 17.09 3.17 1.83
N GLY A 159 17.50 3.92 0.80
CA GLY A 159 17.92 3.40 -0.49
C GLY A 159 19.08 2.39 -0.39
N ALA A 160 20.04 2.62 0.51
CA ALA A 160 21.15 1.69 0.72
C ALA A 160 20.67 0.35 1.32
N ILE A 161 19.70 0.41 2.24
CA ILE A 161 19.09 -0.79 2.83
C ILE A 161 18.22 -1.52 1.80
N TRP A 162 17.49 -0.78 0.98
CA TRP A 162 16.70 -1.34 -0.13
C TRP A 162 17.57 -2.07 -1.15
N ASP A 163 18.71 -1.48 -1.52
CA ASP A 163 19.66 -2.10 -2.44
C ASP A 163 20.24 -3.39 -1.86
N HIS A 164 20.59 -3.38 -0.58
CA HIS A 164 21.03 -4.58 0.13
C HIS A 164 19.95 -5.67 0.17
N TYR A 165 18.69 -5.30 0.45
CA TYR A 165 17.55 -6.23 0.40
C TYR A 165 17.36 -6.86 -0.99
N CYS A 166 17.51 -6.07 -2.06
CA CYS A 166 17.46 -6.59 -3.42
C CYS A 166 18.60 -7.58 -3.69
N GLN A 167 19.82 -7.26 -3.29
CA GLN A 167 20.99 -8.13 -3.45
C GLN A 167 20.83 -9.45 -2.69
N SER A 168 20.43 -9.40 -1.42
CA SER A 168 20.22 -10.59 -0.59
C SER A 168 19.08 -11.45 -1.11
N SER A 169 18.05 -10.84 -1.69
CA SER A 169 16.94 -11.52 -2.36
C SER A 169 17.26 -12.00 -3.78
N LYS A 170 18.49 -11.77 -4.28
CA LYS A 170 18.94 -12.14 -5.64
C LYS A 170 18.08 -11.56 -6.76
N VAL A 171 17.57 -10.34 -6.56
CA VAL A 171 16.82 -9.57 -7.57
C VAL A 171 17.60 -8.32 -8.01
N PRO A 172 17.33 -7.75 -9.20
CA PRO A 172 18.08 -6.59 -9.67
C PRO A 172 17.95 -5.35 -8.75
N VAL A 173 19.09 -4.70 -8.52
CA VAL A 173 19.20 -3.44 -7.79
C VAL A 173 18.86 -2.26 -8.68
N GLY A 174 18.26 -1.22 -8.10
CA GLY A 174 17.98 0.03 -8.81
C GLY A 174 17.16 -0.17 -10.09
N PRO A 175 17.55 0.46 -11.22
CA PRO A 175 16.83 0.36 -12.49
C PRO A 175 17.18 -0.88 -13.32
N ALA A 176 18.10 -1.75 -12.88
CA ALA A 176 18.59 -2.88 -13.70
C ALA A 176 17.51 -3.90 -14.09
N TRP A 177 16.38 -3.96 -13.37
CA TRP A 177 15.24 -4.80 -13.75
C TRP A 177 14.56 -4.33 -15.04
N ILE A 178 14.70 -3.06 -15.43
CA ILE A 178 14.08 -2.50 -16.65
C ILE A 178 14.65 -3.21 -17.88
N ASP A 179 15.95 -3.48 -17.91
CA ASP A 179 16.59 -4.18 -19.03
C ASP A 179 16.13 -5.65 -19.14
N ALA A 180 15.85 -6.29 -18.01
CA ALA A 180 15.28 -7.64 -18.00
C ALA A 180 13.86 -7.65 -18.59
N VAL A 181 13.03 -6.65 -18.26
CA VAL A 181 11.69 -6.50 -18.84
C VAL A 181 11.77 -6.22 -20.34
N LYS A 182 12.63 -5.29 -20.78
CA LYS A 182 12.84 -4.99 -22.21
C LYS A 182 13.27 -6.22 -23.00
N ARG A 183 14.19 -7.01 -22.44
CA ARG A 183 14.63 -8.27 -23.05
C ARG A 183 13.48 -9.25 -23.19
N TYR A 184 12.71 -9.46 -22.11
CA TYR A 184 11.55 -10.35 -22.13
C TYR A 184 10.46 -9.89 -23.11
N GLU A 185 10.28 -8.58 -23.23
CA GLU A 185 9.35 -7.99 -24.19
C GLU A 185 9.75 -8.33 -25.63
N ALA A 186 11.01 -8.10 -26.01
CA ALA A 186 11.53 -8.39 -27.34
C ALA A 186 11.54 -9.89 -27.67
N GLU A 187 11.93 -10.72 -26.71
CA GLU A 187 12.14 -12.15 -26.94
C GLU A 187 10.85 -12.98 -26.86
N VAL A 188 9.86 -12.52 -26.08
CA VAL A 188 8.64 -13.29 -25.77
C VAL A 188 7.36 -12.50 -26.07
N LEU A 189 7.16 -11.33 -25.46
CA LEU A 189 5.86 -10.64 -25.54
C LEU A 189 5.53 -10.19 -26.97
N ALA A 190 6.50 -9.65 -27.69
CA ALA A 190 6.36 -9.16 -29.06
C ALA A 190 6.00 -10.27 -30.08
N LYS A 191 6.13 -11.53 -29.70
CA LYS A 191 5.84 -12.70 -30.55
C LYS A 191 4.44 -13.27 -30.30
N ARG A 192 3.65 -12.69 -29.40
CA ARG A 192 2.28 -13.14 -29.10
C ARG A 192 1.31 -12.54 -30.12
N SER A 193 0.46 -13.38 -30.70
CA SER A 193 -0.63 -13.02 -31.61
C SER A 193 -1.86 -12.52 -30.87
#